data_AF-Q0QLC7-F1
#
_entry.id   AF-Q0QLC7-F1
#
_cell.length_a   1.000
_cell.length_b   1.000
_cell.length_c   1.000
_cell.angle_alpha   90.00
_cell.angle_beta   90.00
_cell.angle_gamma   90.00
#
_symmetry.space_group_name_H-M   'P 1'
#
loop_
_entity.id
_entity.type
_entity.pdbx_description
1 polymer ?
#
loop_
_entity_poly.entity_id
_entity_poly.type
_entity_poly.pdbx_seq_one_letter_code
_entity_poly.pdbx_strand_id
1 'polypeptide(L)'
;MSKNNSSKISLVFVFWALSISAAVIFILFLVFLSLKQEKESKPKENKTEDKQNEIAKKQQEQYNNLLNKLDKEIDKITSNDENKTTKKETFRDIYNSDNLVKTTSFHEDGKTPREIIERDPETDTTRKITYYNLDGTIKETYYF
;
A
#
# COMPACT_ATOMS: atom_id res chain seq x y z
N MET A 1 36.06 -72.15 12.30
CA MET A 1 35.95 -70.77 11.80
C MET A 1 34.75 -70.71 10.86
N SER A 2 33.61 -70.20 11.33
CA SER A 2 32.37 -70.11 10.53
C SER A 2 32.34 -68.78 9.78
N LYS A 3 32.07 -68.81 8.48
CA LYS A 3 31.74 -67.62 7.67
C LYS A 3 30.43 -67.90 6.91
N ASN A 4 29.63 -66.85 6.81
CA ASN A 4 28.17 -66.84 6.84
C ASN A 4 27.51 -66.61 5.46
N ASN A 5 26.29 -67.15 5.37
CA ASN A 5 25.09 -66.78 4.59
C ASN A 5 25.19 -66.05 3.23
N SER A 6 24.94 -66.78 2.15
CA SER A 6 24.40 -66.20 0.90
C SER A 6 22.88 -66.01 1.04
N SER A 7 22.38 -64.78 1.10
CA SER A 7 20.95 -64.48 1.05
C SER A 7 20.41 -64.68 -0.37
N LYS A 8 20.01 -65.91 -0.71
CA LYS A 8 19.27 -66.17 -1.95
C LYS A 8 17.84 -65.70 -1.75
N ILE A 9 17.52 -64.51 -2.27
CA ILE A 9 16.14 -64.02 -2.37
C ILE A 9 15.38 -65.00 -3.26
N SER A 10 14.24 -65.50 -2.79
CA SER A 10 13.42 -66.40 -3.60
C SER A 10 12.81 -65.63 -4.77
N LEU A 11 12.79 -66.26 -5.95
CA LEU A 11 12.19 -65.68 -7.16
C LEU A 11 10.72 -65.24 -6.90
N VAL A 12 10.01 -65.98 -6.04
CA VAL A 12 8.64 -65.68 -5.62
C VAL A 12 8.59 -64.33 -4.90
N PHE A 13 9.48 -64.04 -3.95
CA PHE A 13 9.51 -62.75 -3.26
C PHE A 13 9.73 -61.57 -4.23
N VAL A 14 10.49 -61.78 -5.31
CA VAL A 14 10.68 -60.75 -6.35
C VAL A 14 9.36 -60.45 -7.08
N PHE A 15 8.59 -61.47 -7.46
CA PHE A 15 7.28 -61.29 -8.11
C PHE A 15 6.25 -60.62 -7.19
N TRP A 16 6.21 -60.99 -5.91
CA TRP A 16 5.33 -60.34 -4.94
C TRP A 16 5.71 -58.86 -4.72
N ALA A 17 7.01 -58.55 -4.57
CA ALA A 17 7.49 -57.18 -4.43
C ALA A 17 7.16 -56.32 -5.67
N LEU A 18 7.33 -56.89 -6.86
CA LEU A 18 7.02 -56.20 -8.13
C LEU A 18 5.52 -55.91 -8.27
N SER A 19 4.68 -56.86 -7.86
CA SER A 19 3.22 -56.72 -7.92
C SER A 19 2.70 -55.64 -6.95
N ILE A 20 3.26 -55.58 -5.74
CA ILE A 20 2.93 -54.55 -4.74
C ILE A 20 3.35 -53.16 -5.25
N SER A 21 4.55 -53.06 -5.86
CA SER A 21 5.05 -51.81 -6.43
C SER A 21 4.13 -51.28 -7.54
N ALA A 22 3.67 -52.16 -8.44
CA ALA A 22 2.75 -51.78 -9.51
C ALA A 22 1.39 -51.29 -8.98
N ALA A 23 0.86 -51.93 -7.93
CA ALA A 23 -0.41 -51.52 -7.30
C ALA A 23 -0.32 -50.12 -6.68
N VAL A 24 0.79 -49.80 -6.00
CA VAL A 24 1.01 -48.48 -5.40
C VAL A 24 1.09 -47.38 -6.46
N ILE A 25 1.80 -47.63 -7.57
CA ILE A 25 1.89 -46.70 -8.70
C ILE A 25 0.50 -46.46 -9.32
N PHE A 26 -0.30 -47.52 -9.47
CA PHE A 26 -1.66 -47.41 -10.01
C PHE A 26 -2.57 -46.56 -9.12
N ILE A 27 -2.50 -46.72 -7.79
CA ILE A 27 -3.26 -45.90 -6.85
C ILE A 27 -2.82 -44.42 -6.93
N LEU A 28 -1.52 -44.15 -6.97
CA LEU A 28 -1.00 -42.79 -7.12
C LEU A 28 -1.46 -42.14 -8.44
N PHE A 29 -1.54 -42.92 -9.52
CA PHE A 29 -2.06 -42.46 -10.80
C PHE A 29 -3.56 -42.11 -10.75
N LEU A 30 -4.38 -42.91 -10.04
CA LEU A 30 -5.79 -42.59 -9.81
C LEU A 30 -5.97 -41.31 -8.99
N VAL A 31 -5.17 -41.13 -7.94
CA VAL A 31 -5.18 -39.88 -7.14
C VAL A 31 -4.76 -38.69 -8.01
N PHE A 32 -3.74 -38.85 -8.85
CA PHE A 32 -3.31 -37.81 -9.79
C PHE A 32 -4.41 -37.44 -10.82
N LEU A 33 -5.16 -38.43 -11.31
CA LEU A 33 -6.33 -38.19 -12.16
C LEU A 33 -7.46 -37.46 -11.41
N SER A 34 -7.72 -37.81 -10.15
CA SER A 34 -8.70 -37.10 -9.33
C SER A 34 -8.31 -35.64 -9.10
N LEU A 35 -7.02 -35.35 -8.90
CA LEU A 35 -6.52 -33.98 -8.73
C LEU A 35 -6.61 -33.15 -10.03
N LYS A 36 -6.62 -33.79 -11.20
CA LYS A 36 -6.80 -33.11 -12.49
C LYS A 36 -8.24 -32.66 -12.77
N GLN A 37 -9.24 -33.11 -12.01
CA GLN A 37 -10.65 -32.84 -12.30
C GLN A 37 -11.12 -31.42 -11.96
N GLU A 38 -10.24 -30.53 -11.49
CA GLU A 38 -10.61 -29.15 -11.16
C GLU A 38 -9.93 -28.13 -12.06
N LYS A 39 -10.11 -28.21 -13.39
CA LYS A 39 -10.08 -27.06 -14.30
C LYS A 39 -11.04 -27.30 -15.47
N GLU A 40 -11.92 -26.33 -15.71
CA GLU A 40 -12.98 -26.24 -16.73
C GLU A 40 -14.37 -26.74 -16.33
N SER A 41 -15.07 -25.96 -15.49
CA SER A 41 -16.53 -25.87 -15.62
C SER A 41 -16.86 -25.01 -16.85
N LYS A 42 -17.36 -25.65 -17.92
CA LYS A 42 -18.19 -24.94 -18.91
C LYS A 42 -19.55 -24.62 -18.26
N PRO A 43 -20.19 -23.47 -18.54
CA PRO A 43 -21.43 -23.10 -17.87
C PRO A 43 -22.57 -24.01 -18.33
N LYS A 44 -23.25 -24.64 -17.37
CA LYS A 44 -24.60 -25.17 -17.57
C LYS A 44 -25.57 -24.02 -17.31
N GLU A 45 -26.30 -23.62 -18.34
CA GLU A 45 -27.40 -22.66 -18.26
C GLU A 45 -28.34 -23.03 -17.11
N ASN A 46 -28.26 -22.27 -16.01
CA ASN A 46 -29.07 -22.46 -14.82
C ASN A 46 -29.66 -21.10 -14.42
N LYS A 47 -31.00 -21.00 -14.41
CA LYS A 47 -31.81 -19.79 -14.16
C LYS A 47 -31.50 -19.06 -12.83
N THR A 48 -30.62 -19.59 -12.00
CA THR A 48 -30.11 -18.96 -10.78
C THR A 48 -28.93 -18.00 -11.06
N GLU A 49 -28.16 -18.23 -12.13
CA GLU A 49 -27.02 -17.37 -12.53
C GLU A 49 -27.50 -16.01 -13.05
N ASP A 50 -28.63 -15.93 -13.75
CA ASP A 50 -29.17 -14.66 -14.24
C ASP A 50 -29.53 -13.70 -13.10
N LYS A 51 -30.12 -14.22 -12.02
CA LYS A 51 -30.44 -13.40 -10.83
C LYS A 51 -29.17 -12.95 -10.10
N GLN A 52 -28.17 -13.82 -9.99
CA GLN A 52 -26.88 -13.45 -9.38
C GLN A 52 -26.13 -12.41 -10.23
N ASN A 53 -26.16 -12.56 -11.56
CA ASN A 53 -25.59 -11.60 -12.51
C ASN A 53 -26.33 -10.25 -12.49
N GLU A 54 -27.66 -10.25 -12.33
CA GLU A 54 -28.43 -9.01 -12.19
C GLU A 54 -28.11 -8.30 -10.87
N ILE A 55 -27.95 -9.04 -9.77
CA ILE A 55 -27.54 -8.49 -8.47
C ILE A 55 -26.12 -7.91 -8.55
N ALA A 56 -25.18 -8.61 -9.19
CA ALA A 56 -23.82 -8.13 -9.38
C ALA A 56 -23.76 -6.85 -10.23
N LYS A 57 -24.53 -6.80 -11.33
CA LYS A 57 -24.66 -5.60 -12.17
C LYS A 57 -25.24 -4.41 -11.39
N LYS A 58 -26.31 -4.63 -10.63
CA LYS A 58 -26.90 -3.58 -9.77
C LYS A 58 -25.90 -3.06 -8.74
N GLN A 59 -25.11 -3.93 -8.12
CA GLN A 59 -24.06 -3.50 -7.18
C GLN A 59 -22.97 -2.69 -7.87
N GLN A 60 -22.56 -3.08 -9.07
CA GLN A 60 -21.55 -2.36 -9.85
C GLN A 60 -22.05 -0.98 -10.31
N GLU A 61 -23.30 -0.88 -10.74
CA GLU A 61 -23.94 0.41 -11.08
C GLU A 61 -24.01 1.34 -9.86
N GLN A 62 -24.37 0.81 -8.69
CA GLN A 62 -24.36 1.57 -7.42
C GLN A 62 -22.96 2.10 -7.09
N TYR A 63 -21.92 1.27 -7.27
CA TYR A 63 -20.53 1.69 -7.06
C TYR A 63 -20.10 2.81 -8.03
N ASN A 64 -20.40 2.67 -9.32
CA ASN A 64 -20.06 3.68 -10.33
C ASN A 64 -20.79 5.00 -10.08
N ASN A 65 -22.05 4.95 -9.63
CA ASN A 65 -22.81 6.14 -9.26
C ASN A 65 -22.20 6.86 -8.05
N LEU A 66 -21.74 6.11 -7.05
CA LEU A 66 -21.05 6.68 -5.90
C LEU A 66 -19.74 7.35 -6.30
N LEU A 67 -18.95 6.71 -7.17
CA LEU A 67 -17.69 7.26 -7.67
C LEU A 67 -17.90 8.58 -8.41
N ASN A 68 -18.85 8.61 -9.34
CA ASN A 68 -19.22 9.83 -10.07
C ASN A 68 -19.73 10.96 -9.17
N LYS A 69 -20.41 10.62 -8.07
CA LYS A 69 -20.88 11.61 -7.10
C LYS A 69 -19.70 12.18 -6.30
N LEU A 70 -18.77 11.32 -5.90
CA LEU A 70 -17.56 11.71 -5.18
C LEU A 70 -16.70 12.65 -6.03
N ASP A 71 -16.48 12.32 -7.31
CA ASP A 71 -15.72 13.18 -8.23
C ASP A 71 -16.35 14.57 -8.37
N LYS A 72 -17.68 14.65 -8.51
CA LYS A 72 -18.40 15.93 -8.56
C LYS A 72 -18.31 16.74 -7.26
N GLU A 73 -18.32 16.07 -6.11
CA GLU A 73 -18.16 16.74 -4.82
C GLU A 73 -16.72 17.24 -4.64
N ILE A 74 -15.72 16.46 -5.04
CA ILE A 74 -14.32 16.86 -5.08
C ILE A 74 -14.15 18.08 -5.99
N ASP A 75 -14.65 18.03 -7.23
CA ASP A 75 -14.58 19.16 -8.16
C ASP A 75 -15.26 20.40 -7.59
N LYS A 76 -16.39 20.26 -6.89
CA LYS A 76 -17.08 21.38 -6.24
C LYS A 76 -16.27 21.97 -5.09
N ILE A 77 -15.56 21.14 -4.32
CA ILE A 77 -14.68 21.58 -3.24
C ILE A 77 -13.45 22.28 -3.83
N THR A 78 -12.81 21.67 -4.84
CA THR A 78 -11.59 22.17 -5.47
C THR A 78 -11.84 23.44 -6.31
N SER A 79 -12.97 23.52 -7.01
CA SER A 79 -13.31 24.70 -7.84
C SER A 79 -13.66 25.94 -6.99
N ASN A 80 -14.06 25.77 -5.72
CA ASN A 80 -14.32 26.89 -4.82
C ASN A 80 -13.06 27.41 -4.12
N ASP A 81 -11.93 26.69 -4.19
CA ASP A 81 -10.66 27.08 -3.58
C ASP A 81 -9.71 27.82 -4.53
N GLU A 82 -10.06 28.00 -5.81
CA GLU A 82 -9.25 28.78 -6.76
C GLU A 82 -9.23 30.30 -6.48
N ASN A 83 -9.92 30.78 -5.43
CA ASN A 83 -9.82 32.16 -4.98
C ASN A 83 -9.62 32.32 -3.47
N LYS A 84 -8.93 31.36 -2.86
CA LYS A 84 -8.24 31.63 -1.59
C LYS A 84 -6.78 31.33 -1.81
N THR A 85 -6.03 32.39 -2.11
CA THR A 85 -4.58 32.48 -1.89
C THR A 85 -4.32 32.18 -0.43
N THR A 86 -4.40 30.91 -0.05
CA THR A 86 -3.90 30.40 1.20
C THR A 86 -2.41 30.43 0.98
N LYS A 87 -1.80 31.61 1.21
CA LYS A 87 -0.37 31.72 1.42
C LYS A 87 -0.03 30.57 2.33
N LYS A 88 0.71 29.62 1.79
CA LYS A 88 1.13 28.41 2.47
C LYS A 88 2.24 28.84 3.42
N GLU A 89 1.88 29.64 4.42
CA GLU A 89 2.74 30.02 5.53
C GLU A 89 2.98 28.74 6.30
N THR A 90 4.04 28.05 5.89
CA THR A 90 4.44 26.77 6.46
C THR A 90 5.13 27.09 7.78
N PHE A 91 4.35 27.25 8.86
CA PHE A 91 4.86 27.43 10.21
C PHE A 91 5.58 26.13 10.63
N ARG A 92 6.91 26.13 10.56
CA ARG A 92 7.73 25.09 11.17
C ARG A 92 8.36 25.67 12.43
N ASP A 93 7.79 25.37 13.58
CA ASP A 93 8.39 25.70 14.87
C ASP A 93 9.51 24.69 15.16
N ILE A 94 10.75 25.17 15.17
CA ILE A 94 11.93 24.40 15.57
C ILE A 94 12.44 24.98 16.89
N TYR A 95 12.53 24.14 17.92
CA TYR A 95 13.19 24.49 19.17
C TYR A 95 14.71 24.40 18.99
N ASN A 96 15.41 25.50 19.21
CA ASN A 96 16.88 25.53 19.20
C ASN A 96 17.46 25.29 20.60
N SER A 97 18.80 25.12 20.68
CA SER A 97 19.54 24.87 21.92
C SER A 97 19.37 25.94 23.02
N ASP A 98 18.87 27.12 22.67
CA ASP A 98 18.60 28.24 23.58
C ASP A 98 17.12 28.31 24.02
N ASN A 99 16.34 27.24 23.81
CA ASN A 99 14.90 27.15 24.05
C ASN A 99 14.03 28.17 23.27
N LEU A 100 14.58 28.87 22.28
CA LEU A 100 13.78 29.79 21.46
C LEU A 100 12.91 29.04 20.46
N VAL A 101 11.70 29.55 20.25
CA VAL A 101 10.80 29.14 19.17
C VAL A 101 11.19 29.91 17.91
N LYS A 102 11.56 29.16 16.87
CA LYS A 102 11.90 29.72 15.56
C LYS A 102 10.76 29.46 14.59
N THR A 103 10.13 30.52 14.11
CA THR A 103 9.07 30.47 13.09
C THR A 103 9.65 30.92 11.75
N THR A 104 9.43 30.14 10.68
CA THR A 104 9.88 30.48 9.31
C THR A 104 8.68 30.63 8.39
N SER A 105 8.60 31.76 7.70
CA SER A 105 7.62 32.02 6.65
C SER A 105 8.33 31.99 5.29
N PHE A 106 7.68 31.43 4.27
CA PHE A 106 8.26 31.26 2.92
C PHE A 106 7.61 32.21 1.92
N HIS A 107 8.32 32.47 0.82
CA HIS A 107 7.76 33.09 -0.38
C HIS A 107 6.77 32.15 -1.08
N GLU A 108 6.08 32.63 -2.12
CA GLU A 108 5.07 31.86 -2.86
C GLU A 108 5.61 30.56 -3.46
N ASP A 109 6.93 30.50 -3.70
CA ASP A 109 7.62 29.30 -4.16
C ASP A 109 7.64 28.15 -3.12
N GLY A 110 7.30 28.44 -1.85
CA GLY A 110 7.32 27.50 -0.73
C GLY A 110 8.70 26.96 -0.37
N LYS A 111 9.78 27.54 -0.93
CA LYS A 111 11.15 27.05 -0.79
C LYS A 111 12.06 28.12 -0.18
N THR A 112 11.91 29.36 -0.65
CA THR A 112 12.76 30.47 -0.22
C THR A 112 12.14 31.09 1.04
N PRO A 113 12.88 31.15 2.17
CA PRO A 113 12.42 31.86 3.34
C PRO A 113 12.16 33.33 2.99
N ARG A 114 11.03 33.87 3.46
CA ARG A 114 10.71 35.30 3.43
C ARG A 114 11.15 35.96 4.73
N GLU A 115 10.89 35.29 5.84
CA GLU A 115 11.14 35.81 7.18
C GLU A 115 11.38 34.66 8.16
N ILE A 116 12.27 34.91 9.11
CA ILE A 116 12.51 34.05 10.26
C ILE A 116 12.38 34.89 11.53
N ILE A 117 11.53 34.44 12.45
CA ILE A 117 11.30 35.09 13.74
C ILE A 117 11.78 34.15 14.84
N GLU A 118 12.63 34.65 15.74
CA GLU A 118 13.10 33.95 16.94
C GLU A 118 12.46 34.58 18.19
N ARG A 119 11.63 33.79 18.88
CA ARG A 119 10.86 34.21 20.07
C ARG A 119 11.24 33.40 21.30
N ASP A 120 11.20 34.07 22.45
CA ASP A 120 11.25 33.43 23.76
C ASP A 120 9.89 32.80 24.08
N PRO A 121 9.78 31.48 24.27
CA PRO A 121 8.48 30.83 24.49
C PRO A 121 7.87 31.12 25.85
N GLU A 122 8.67 31.50 26.85
CA GLU A 122 8.17 31.76 28.20
C GLU A 122 7.47 33.13 28.27
N THR A 123 8.01 34.10 27.53
CA THR A 123 7.54 35.50 27.54
C THR A 123 6.83 35.92 26.25
N ASP A 124 6.76 35.04 25.25
CA ASP A 124 6.32 35.31 23.87
C ASP A 124 6.96 36.55 23.24
N THR A 125 8.16 36.91 23.70
CA THR A 125 8.85 38.12 23.26
C THR A 125 9.76 37.81 22.08
N THR A 126 9.66 38.61 21.02
CA THR A 126 10.55 38.50 19.86
C THR A 126 11.92 39.02 20.23
N ARG A 127 12.96 38.20 20.05
CA ARG A 127 14.36 38.61 20.26
C ARG A 127 15.05 39.01 18.97
N LYS A 128 14.63 38.41 17.86
CA LYS A 128 15.26 38.62 16.57
C LYS A 128 14.31 38.33 15.41
N ILE A 129 14.39 39.15 14.37
CA ILE A 129 13.73 38.93 13.08
C ILE A 129 14.77 39.02 11.97
N THR A 130 14.75 38.09 11.03
CA THR A 130 15.59 38.09 9.82
C THR A 130 14.71 38.06 8.58
N TYR A 131 14.84 39.07 7.72
CA TYR A 131 14.17 39.15 6.43
C TYR A 131 15.09 38.69 5.31
N TYR A 132 14.53 38.01 4.32
CA TYR A 132 15.26 37.46 3.19
C TYR A 132 14.72 38.02 1.87
N ASN A 133 15.60 38.09 0.87
CA ASN A 133 15.27 38.38 -0.52
C ASN A 133 14.81 37.10 -1.24
N LEU A 134 14.24 37.26 -2.44
CA LEU A 134 13.80 36.15 -3.30
C LEU A 134 14.95 35.22 -3.76
N ASP A 135 16.20 35.67 -3.69
CA ASP A 135 17.39 34.85 -3.98
C ASP A 135 17.92 34.11 -2.73
N GLY A 136 17.25 34.25 -1.58
CA GLY A 136 17.63 33.65 -0.31
C GLY A 136 18.72 34.42 0.45
N THR A 137 19.18 35.58 -0.04
CA THR A 137 20.13 36.43 0.69
C THR A 137 19.42 37.17 1.84
N ILE A 138 20.17 37.47 2.91
CA ILE A 138 19.63 38.27 4.01
C ILE A 138 19.43 39.70 3.52
N LYS A 139 18.20 40.18 3.63
CA LYS A 139 17.86 41.58 3.38
C LYS A 139 18.18 42.43 4.60
N GLU A 140 17.59 42.08 5.74
CA GLU A 140 17.67 42.86 6.97
C GLU A 140 17.61 41.94 8.20
N THR A 141 18.19 42.38 9.32
CA THR A 141 18.10 41.68 10.60
C THR A 141 17.87 42.70 11.71
N TYR A 142 16.89 42.43 12.57
CA TYR A 142 16.53 43.25 13.72
C TYR A 142 16.69 42.45 15.00
N TYR A 143 17.17 43.11 16.05
CA TYR A 143 17.32 42.58 17.40
C TYR A 143 16.51 43.45 18.35
N PHE A 144 15.85 42.83 19.32
CA PHE A 144 14.93 43.46 20.26
C PHE A 144 15.31 43.09 21.70
#